data_AF-A0A348Z5L7-F1
#
_entry.id   AF-A0A348Z5L7-F1
#
_cell.length_a   1.000
_cell.length_b   1.000
_cell.length_c   1.000
_cell.angle_alpha   90.00
_cell.angle_beta   90.00
_cell.angle_gamma   90.00
#
_symmetry.space_group_name_H-M   'P 1'
#
loop_
_entity.id
_entity.type
_entity.pdbx_description
1 polymer ?
#
loop_
_entity_poly.entity_id
_entity_poly.type
_entity_poly.pdbx_seq_one_letter_code
_entity_poly.pdbx_strand_id
1 'polypeptide(L)'
;MNKHIQRERVREEFKRGGVRKDHYNGKNSITRLAIDIKIDSEKQKTAYINFFKHLEIRPEFLIFDEAKKCMQIWWFSQQNNVVTSKKQYLKLLDNFIEYVDTLGLENWKIDTGSLGDDPIYLFLEKAKSEKIIINPVFDRESFGLRGEMQIHLD
;
A
#
# COMPACT_ATOMS: atom_id res chain seq x y z
N MET A 1 13.49 1.91 -11.26
CA MET A 1 14.24 2.04 -9.98
C MET A 1 14.27 0.67 -9.31
N ASN A 2 15.40 0.24 -8.74
CA ASN A 2 15.61 -1.15 -8.32
C ASN A 2 14.84 -1.50 -7.02
N LYS A 3 14.05 -2.59 -6.99
CA LYS A 3 13.36 -3.09 -5.79
C LYS A 3 14.25 -3.26 -4.56
N HIS A 4 15.54 -3.57 -4.73
CA HIS A 4 16.50 -3.64 -3.63
C HIS A 4 16.63 -2.29 -2.90
N ILE A 5 16.60 -1.18 -3.62
CA ILE A 5 16.64 0.17 -3.02
C ILE A 5 15.38 0.40 -2.18
N GLN A 6 14.21 -0.01 -2.66
CA GLN A 6 12.95 0.18 -1.93
C GLN A 6 12.91 -0.65 -0.64
N ARG A 7 13.45 -1.87 -0.67
CA ARG A 7 13.61 -2.72 0.53
C ARG A 7 14.51 -2.07 1.57
N GLU A 8 15.65 -1.52 1.15
CA GLU A 8 16.54 -0.82 2.08
C GLU A 8 15.86 0.43 2.66
N ARG A 9 15.11 1.19 1.87
CA ARG A 9 14.32 2.32 2.39
C ARG A 9 13.37 1.87 3.49
N VAL A 10 12.61 0.79 3.28
CA VAL A 10 11.74 0.20 4.33
C VAL A 10 12.56 -0.18 5.57
N ARG A 11 13.69 -0.86 5.41
CA ARG A 11 14.53 -1.27 6.55
C ARG A 11 15.03 -0.07 7.35
N GLU A 12 15.42 1.01 6.68
CA GLU A 12 15.83 2.25 7.33
C GLU A 12 14.67 2.90 8.10
N GLU A 13 13.44 2.89 7.57
CA GLU A 13 12.25 3.33 8.31
C GLU A 13 12.06 2.57 9.62
N PHE A 14 12.21 1.25 9.60
CA PHE A 14 12.14 0.44 10.81
C PHE A 14 13.29 0.69 11.79
N LYS A 15 14.49 1.04 11.31
CA LYS A 15 15.65 1.35 12.16
C LYS A 15 15.48 2.70 12.87
N ARG A 16 14.98 3.70 12.16
CA ARG A 16 14.75 5.05 12.70
C ARG A 16 13.46 5.21 13.50
N GLY A 17 12.66 4.14 13.64
CA GLY A 17 11.40 4.16 14.38
C GLY A 17 10.25 4.85 13.63
N GLY A 18 10.37 5.04 12.31
CA GLY A 18 9.32 5.62 11.47
C GLY A 18 8.11 4.72 11.24
N VAL A 19 8.20 3.45 11.66
CA VAL A 19 7.10 2.47 11.58
C VAL A 19 6.51 2.24 12.96
N ARG A 20 5.21 2.50 13.11
CA ARG A 20 4.53 2.38 14.40
C ARG A 20 4.36 0.92 14.81
N LYS A 21 4.62 0.62 16.08
CA LYS A 21 4.49 -0.75 16.63
C LYS A 21 3.06 -1.28 16.60
N ASP A 22 2.08 -0.38 16.64
CA ASP A 22 0.66 -0.72 16.65
C ASP A 22 0.13 -1.21 15.30
N HIS A 23 0.92 -1.11 14.22
CA HIS A 23 0.65 -1.76 12.93
C HIS A 23 0.96 -3.25 12.91
N TYR A 24 1.78 -3.72 13.85
CA TYR A 24 2.29 -5.10 13.85
C TYR A 24 2.29 -5.76 15.23
N ASN A 25 1.39 -5.32 16.12
CA ASN A 25 1.24 -5.85 17.49
C ASN A 25 0.10 -6.88 17.60
N GLY A 26 -0.57 -7.23 16.50
CA GLY A 26 -1.70 -8.16 16.50
C GLY A 26 -3.04 -7.58 16.94
N LYS A 27 -3.14 -6.26 17.15
CA LYS A 27 -4.35 -5.62 17.71
C LYS A 27 -5.12 -4.74 16.74
N ASN A 28 -4.45 -4.20 15.73
CA ASN A 28 -5.09 -3.29 14.78
C ASN A 28 -4.93 -3.79 13.35
N SER A 29 -5.81 -3.30 12.48
CA SER A 29 -5.70 -3.52 11.05
C SER A 29 -4.76 -2.50 10.42
N ILE A 30 -3.99 -2.96 9.42
CA ILE A 30 -3.22 -2.06 8.56
C ILE A 30 -4.19 -1.21 7.74
N THR A 31 -3.89 0.07 7.58
CA THR A 31 -4.74 1.00 6.83
C THR A 31 -4.55 0.83 5.33
N ARG A 32 -3.33 1.08 4.82
CA ARG A 32 -3.00 0.99 3.40
C ARG A 32 -1.53 0.66 3.17
N LEU A 33 -1.22 0.29 1.93
CA LEU A 33 0.14 0.31 1.37
C LEU A 33 0.11 1.20 0.13
N ALA A 34 1.20 1.92 -0.12
CA ALA A 34 1.23 2.91 -1.19
C ALA A 34 2.59 3.05 -1.87
N ILE A 35 2.53 3.50 -3.12
CA ILE A 35 3.69 3.96 -3.88
C ILE A 35 3.41 5.33 -4.48
N ASP A 36 4.50 6.02 -4.80
CA ASP A 36 4.51 7.25 -5.56
C ASP A 36 5.23 6.98 -6.89
N ILE A 37 4.71 7.53 -7.99
CA ILE A 37 5.30 7.43 -9.34
C ILE A 37 5.46 8.84 -9.90
N LYS A 38 6.66 9.15 -10.40
CA LYS A 38 6.87 10.40 -11.14
C LYS A 38 6.14 10.37 -12.48
N ILE A 39 5.49 11.47 -12.81
CA ILE A 39 4.72 11.64 -14.04
C ILE A 39 5.37 12.74 -14.87
N ASP A 40 5.85 12.37 -16.04
CA ASP A 40 6.59 13.26 -16.94
C ASP A 40 5.66 13.91 -18.00
N SER A 41 4.46 13.35 -18.21
CA SER A 41 3.50 13.88 -19.18
C SER A 41 2.05 13.43 -18.92
N GLU A 42 1.09 14.19 -19.44
CA GLU A 42 -0.34 13.81 -19.41
C GLU A 42 -0.64 12.49 -20.14
N LYS A 43 0.14 12.17 -21.19
CA LYS A 43 0.03 10.88 -21.88
C LYS A 43 0.41 9.73 -20.95
N GLN A 44 1.50 9.86 -20.20
CA GLN A 44 1.93 8.86 -19.22
C GLN A 44 0.93 8.74 -18.07
N LYS A 45 0.43 9.88 -17.55
CA LYS A 45 -0.63 9.93 -16.53
C LYS A 45 -1.85 9.12 -16.96
N THR A 46 -2.36 9.38 -18.15
CA THR A 46 -3.53 8.68 -18.72
C THR A 46 -3.25 7.18 -18.91
N ALA A 47 -2.06 6.83 -19.39
CA ALA A 47 -1.64 5.44 -19.55
C ALA A 47 -1.62 4.69 -18.21
N TYR A 48 -1.07 5.30 -17.15
CA TYR A 48 -1.06 4.71 -15.83
C TYR A 48 -2.45 4.60 -15.21
N ILE A 49 -3.31 5.62 -15.34
CA ILE A 49 -4.70 5.53 -14.89
C ILE A 49 -5.39 4.31 -15.53
N ASN A 50 -5.24 4.15 -16.84
CA ASN A 50 -5.83 3.01 -17.55
C ASN A 50 -5.18 1.68 -17.13
N PHE A 51 -3.88 1.64 -16.91
CA PHE A 51 -3.18 0.46 -16.43
C PHE A 51 -3.71 0.02 -15.05
N PHE A 52 -3.74 0.93 -14.08
CA PHE A 52 -4.16 0.62 -12.70
C PHE A 52 -5.61 0.17 -12.59
N LYS A 53 -6.51 0.68 -13.46
CA LYS A 53 -7.92 0.24 -13.53
C LYS A 53 -8.08 -1.26 -13.79
N HIS A 54 -7.14 -1.86 -14.51
CA HIS A 54 -7.25 -3.25 -15.00
C HIS A 54 -6.37 -4.24 -14.22
N LEU A 55 -5.71 -3.80 -13.14
CA LEU A 55 -4.94 -4.71 -12.30
C LEU A 55 -5.86 -5.67 -11.55
N GLU A 56 -5.39 -6.91 -11.38
CA GLU A 56 -6.06 -7.90 -10.54
C GLU A 56 -6.12 -7.44 -9.07
N ILE A 57 -4.99 -6.95 -8.55
CA ILE A 57 -4.92 -6.26 -7.26
C ILE A 57 -5.05 -4.76 -7.52
N ARG A 58 -6.28 -4.32 -7.76
CA ARG A 58 -6.61 -2.94 -8.10
C ARG A 58 -6.44 -2.00 -6.89
N PRO A 59 -5.74 -0.87 -7.03
CA PRO A 59 -5.71 0.16 -5.98
C PRO A 59 -7.07 0.83 -5.82
N GLU A 60 -7.29 1.44 -4.67
CA GLU A 60 -8.51 2.18 -4.37
C GLU A 60 -8.41 3.64 -4.79
N PHE A 61 -7.26 4.26 -4.59
CA PHE A 61 -7.04 5.67 -4.92
C PHE A 61 -5.86 5.85 -5.88
N LEU A 62 -6.07 6.70 -6.87
CA LEU A 62 -5.03 7.38 -7.63
C LEU A 62 -5.14 8.88 -7.37
N ILE A 63 -4.11 9.47 -6.79
CA ILE A 63 -4.07 10.90 -6.44
C ILE A 63 -2.93 11.54 -7.21
N PHE A 64 -3.23 12.53 -8.04
CA PHE A 64 -2.21 13.28 -8.76
C PHE A 64 -1.89 14.58 -8.00
N ASP A 65 -0.63 14.73 -7.61
CA ASP A 65 -0.07 15.96 -7.03
C ASP A 65 0.63 16.72 -8.16
N GLU A 66 -0.05 17.74 -8.70
CA GLU A 66 0.44 18.58 -9.79
C GLU A 66 1.77 19.27 -9.44
N ALA A 67 1.88 19.80 -8.22
CA ALA A 67 3.07 20.53 -7.77
C ALA A 67 4.31 19.63 -7.74
N LYS A 68 4.14 18.36 -7.37
CA LYS A 68 5.23 17.36 -7.34
C LYS A 68 5.36 16.55 -8.61
N LYS A 69 4.45 16.73 -9.58
CA LYS A 69 4.31 15.89 -10.80
C LYS A 69 4.37 14.41 -10.46
N CYS A 70 3.56 14.02 -9.49
CA CYS A 70 3.61 12.69 -8.88
C CYS A 70 2.19 12.11 -8.82
N MET A 71 2.05 10.84 -9.17
CA MET A 71 0.85 10.06 -8.89
C MET A 71 1.11 9.22 -7.64
N GLN A 72 0.23 9.29 -6.65
CA GLN A 72 0.21 8.41 -5.50
C GLN A 72 -0.83 7.32 -5.74
N ILE A 73 -0.47 6.08 -5.46
CA ILE A 73 -1.29 4.89 -5.72
C ILE A 73 -1.47 4.16 -4.39
N TRP A 74 -2.70 4.10 -3.90
CA TRP A 74 -3.00 3.57 -2.56
C TRP A 74 -3.85 2.29 -2.66
N TRP A 75 -3.36 1.22 -2.03
CA TRP A 75 -4.09 -0.02 -1.81
C TRP A 75 -4.51 -0.10 -0.34
N PHE A 76 -5.80 0.06 -0.08
CA PHE A 76 -6.35 -0.07 1.27
C PHE A 76 -6.59 -1.52 1.63
N SER A 77 -6.46 -1.80 2.92
CA SER A 77 -6.87 -3.07 3.49
C SER A 77 -8.38 -3.28 3.32
N GLN A 78 -8.78 -4.36 2.65
CA GLN A 78 -10.19 -4.67 2.36
C GLN A 78 -10.89 -5.45 3.49
N GLN A 79 -10.11 -6.00 4.44
CA GLN A 79 -10.59 -6.76 5.59
C GLN A 79 -9.89 -6.29 6.85
N ASN A 80 -10.16 -6.98 7.94
CA ASN A 80 -9.45 -6.80 9.20
C ASN A 80 -8.07 -7.48 9.14
N ASN A 81 -7.18 -6.90 8.32
CA ASN A 81 -5.83 -7.40 8.06
C ASN A 81 -4.88 -7.06 9.22
N VAL A 82 -4.63 -8.05 10.06
CA VAL A 82 -3.82 -7.91 11.28
C VAL A 82 -2.45 -8.48 11.05
N VAL A 83 -1.41 -7.73 11.38
CA VAL A 83 -0.04 -8.24 11.43
C VAL A 83 0.40 -8.41 12.89
N THR A 84 0.99 -9.56 13.21
CA THR A 84 1.27 -9.93 14.60
C THR A 84 2.72 -9.71 15.04
N SER A 85 3.61 -9.34 14.11
CA SER A 85 5.00 -9.04 14.46
C SER A 85 5.71 -8.21 13.39
N LYS A 86 6.81 -7.55 13.78
CA LYS A 86 7.71 -6.84 12.85
C LYS A 86 8.17 -7.72 11.70
N LYS A 87 8.51 -8.99 11.98
CA LYS A 87 8.97 -9.95 10.96
C LYS A 87 7.89 -10.17 9.90
N GLN A 88 6.64 -10.34 10.31
CA GLN A 88 5.53 -10.55 9.39
C GLN A 88 5.20 -9.27 8.62
N TYR A 89 5.36 -8.09 9.24
CA TYR A 89 5.12 -6.84 8.53
C TYR A 89 6.18 -6.60 7.44
N LEU A 90 7.45 -6.83 7.75
CA LEU A 90 8.53 -6.79 6.77
C LEU A 90 8.27 -7.78 5.62
N LYS A 91 7.81 -9.00 5.94
CA LYS A 91 7.42 -9.98 4.91
C LYS A 91 6.29 -9.45 4.03
N LEU A 92 5.24 -8.85 4.58
CA LEU A 92 4.17 -8.23 3.80
C LEU A 92 4.70 -7.12 2.88
N LEU A 93 5.54 -6.23 3.39
CA LEU A 93 6.15 -5.16 2.60
C LEU A 93 7.08 -5.69 1.49
N ASP A 94 7.80 -6.79 1.75
CA ASP A 94 8.57 -7.47 0.72
C ASP A 94 7.68 -8.06 -0.38
N ASN A 95 6.53 -8.66 -0.03
CA ASN A 95 5.55 -9.15 -1.01
C ASN A 95 4.98 -8.00 -1.85
N PHE A 96 4.65 -6.88 -1.20
CA PHE A 96 4.16 -5.69 -1.90
C PHE A 96 5.21 -5.12 -2.86
N ILE A 97 6.47 -5.00 -2.43
CA ILE A 97 7.57 -4.53 -3.29
C ILE A 97 7.79 -5.46 -4.48
N GLU A 98 7.76 -6.77 -4.29
CA GLU A 98 7.87 -7.72 -5.40
C GLU A 98 6.69 -7.58 -6.37
N TYR A 99 5.46 -7.46 -5.87
CA TYR A 99 4.30 -7.20 -6.72
C TYR A 99 4.49 -5.91 -7.55
N VAL A 100 4.85 -4.79 -6.93
CA VAL A 100 5.06 -3.52 -7.65
C VAL A 100 6.18 -3.63 -8.68
N ASP A 101 7.27 -4.35 -8.38
CA ASP A 101 8.35 -4.62 -9.34
C ASP A 101 7.83 -5.38 -10.57
N THR A 102 6.92 -6.34 -10.39
CA THR A 102 6.31 -7.07 -11.51
C THR A 102 5.41 -6.22 -12.41
N LEU A 103 4.94 -5.06 -11.93
CA LEU A 103 4.13 -4.14 -12.73
C LEU A 103 4.95 -3.41 -13.81
N GLY A 104 6.29 -3.50 -13.79
CA GLY A 104 7.15 -2.89 -14.79
C GLY A 104 7.12 -1.36 -14.79
N LEU A 105 6.74 -0.75 -13.66
CA LEU A 105 6.61 0.70 -13.53
C LEU A 105 7.99 1.37 -13.51
N GLU A 106 8.11 2.51 -14.19
CA GLU A 106 9.31 3.34 -14.11
C GLU A 106 9.22 4.34 -12.96
N ASN A 107 10.36 4.65 -12.35
CA ASN A 107 10.50 5.73 -11.35
C ASN A 107 9.53 5.70 -10.15
N TRP A 108 9.03 4.53 -9.78
CA TRP A 108 8.22 4.36 -8.59
C TRP A 108 9.08 4.31 -7.31
N LYS A 109 8.50 4.73 -6.20
CA LYS A 109 9.08 4.62 -4.86
C LYS A 109 8.00 4.22 -3.86
N ILE A 110 8.34 3.42 -2.84
CA ILE A 110 7.40 3.15 -1.76
C ILE A 110 7.09 4.45 -1.00
N ASP A 111 5.82 4.68 -0.69
CA ASP A 111 5.37 5.74 0.21
C ASP A 111 5.57 5.26 1.65
N THR A 112 6.69 5.65 2.24
CA THR A 112 7.02 5.34 3.64
C THR A 112 6.11 6.07 4.63
N GLY A 113 5.39 7.12 4.21
CA GLY A 113 4.41 7.79 5.04
C GLY A 113 3.28 6.86 5.48
N SER A 114 2.87 5.93 4.61
CA SER A 114 1.86 4.90 4.93
C SER A 114 2.23 4.01 6.11
N LEU A 115 3.53 3.87 6.43
CA LEU A 115 4.02 3.09 7.58
C LEU A 115 3.80 3.80 8.93
N GLY A 116 3.42 5.07 8.88
CA GLY A 116 3.11 5.92 10.04
C GLY A 116 1.64 6.27 10.18
N ASP A 117 0.78 5.88 9.24
CA ASP A 117 -0.66 6.14 9.27
C ASP A 117 -1.28 5.69 10.59
N ASP A 118 -2.38 6.29 11.04
CA ASP A 118 -3.14 5.71 12.14
C ASP A 118 -3.72 4.36 11.71
N PRO A 119 -3.50 3.28 12.48
CA PRO A 119 -4.08 2.00 12.13
C PRO A 119 -5.59 2.03 12.38
N ILE A 120 -6.33 1.16 11.69
CA ILE A 120 -7.76 1.01 11.92
C ILE A 120 -7.94 0.15 13.18
N TYR A 121 -8.41 0.77 14.26
CA TYR A 121 -8.67 0.09 15.53
C TYR A 121 -9.72 -1.00 15.35
N LEU A 122 -9.33 -2.24 15.67
CA LEU A 122 -10.27 -3.35 15.67
C LEU A 122 -11.13 -3.30 16.92
N PHE A 123 -12.37 -2.85 16.76
CA PHE A 123 -13.41 -3.15 17.75
C PHE A 123 -13.83 -4.61 17.58
N LEU A 124 -13.00 -5.53 18.08
CA LEU A 124 -13.23 -6.98 18.05
C LEU A 124 -14.63 -7.38 18.58
N GLU A 125 -15.18 -6.57 19.50
CA GLU A 125 -16.53 -6.77 20.06
C GLU A 125 -17.67 -6.43 19.08
N LYS A 126 -17.43 -5.59 18.07
CA LYS A 126 -18.38 -5.23 17.01
C LYS A 126 -18.22 -6.08 15.74
N ALA A 127 -17.04 -6.67 15.53
CA ALA A 127 -16.69 -7.44 14.33
C ALA A 127 -17.20 -8.90 14.34
N LYS A 128 -18.39 -9.17 14.89
CA LYS A 128 -18.94 -10.54 14.99
C LYS A 128 -19.20 -11.23 13.64
N SER A 129 -19.11 -10.49 12.52
CA SER A 129 -19.33 -11.00 11.17
C SER A 129 -18.22 -10.67 10.15
N GLU A 130 -17.17 -9.95 10.54
CA GLU A 130 -16.10 -9.56 9.59
C GLU A 130 -14.90 -10.50 9.67
N LYS A 131 -14.49 -11.05 8.52
CA LYS A 131 -13.31 -11.93 8.41
C LYS A 131 -12.06 -11.15 8.82
N ILE A 132 -11.32 -11.71 9.78
CA ILE A 132 -9.99 -11.22 10.19
C ILE A 132 -8.94 -12.05 9.44
N ILE A 133 -8.02 -11.38 8.75
CA ILE A 133 -6.88 -12.04 8.10
C ILE A 133 -5.65 -11.77 8.96
N ILE A 134 -5.06 -12.83 9.51
CA ILE A 134 -3.86 -12.75 10.34
C ILE A 134 -2.62 -12.98 9.46
N ASN A 135 -1.67 -12.05 9.54
CA ASN A 135 -0.44 -12.02 8.74
C ASN A 135 -0.74 -12.14 7.24
N PRO A 136 -1.50 -11.18 6.68
CA PRO A 136 -1.88 -11.19 5.26
C PRO A 136 -0.66 -11.20 4.35
N VAL A 137 -0.90 -11.63 3.11
CA VAL A 137 -0.02 -11.39 1.97
C VAL A 137 -0.61 -10.30 1.09
N PHE A 138 0.19 -9.72 0.21
CA PHE A 138 -0.30 -8.70 -0.72
C PHE A 138 -1.02 -9.38 -1.89
N ASP A 139 -2.33 -9.56 -1.77
CA ASP A 139 -3.18 -10.21 -2.76
C ASP A 139 -4.52 -9.46 -2.97
N ARG A 140 -5.33 -10.00 -3.89
CA ARG A 140 -6.66 -9.45 -4.20
C ARG A 140 -7.62 -9.51 -3.01
N GLU A 141 -7.56 -10.53 -2.16
CA GLU A 141 -8.48 -10.65 -1.02
C GLU A 141 -8.19 -9.61 0.06
N SER A 142 -6.92 -9.29 0.25
CA SER A 142 -6.41 -8.46 1.34
C SER A 142 -6.34 -6.97 0.93
N PHE A 143 -5.98 -6.66 -0.31
CA PHE A 143 -5.69 -5.30 -0.77
C PHE A 143 -6.32 -4.93 -2.12
N GLY A 144 -7.02 -5.85 -2.78
CA GLY A 144 -7.65 -5.59 -4.08
C GLY A 144 -9.04 -4.96 -3.95
N LEU A 145 -9.21 -3.77 -4.51
CA LEU A 145 -10.49 -3.05 -4.48
C LEU A 145 -11.65 -3.89 -5.08
N ARG A 146 -12.77 -3.94 -4.35
CA ARG A 146 -14.01 -4.64 -4.77
C ARG A 146 -15.07 -3.75 -5.44
N GLY A 147 -14.74 -2.49 -5.71
CA GLY A 147 -15.63 -1.51 -6.33
C GLY A 147 -14.92 -0.63 -7.37
N GLU A 148 -15.41 0.59 -7.49
CA GLU A 148 -14.86 1.59 -8.41
C GLU A 148 -13.71 2.36 -7.78
N MET A 149 -12.64 2.51 -8.55
CA MET A 149 -11.44 3.22 -8.12
C MET A 149 -11.69 4.73 -8.13
N GLN A 150 -11.21 5.41 -7.09
CA GLN A 150 -11.30 6.86 -6.95
C GLN A 150 -10.07 7.52 -7.59
N ILE A 151 -10.31 8.51 -8.43
CA ILE A 151 -9.26 9.22 -9.17
C ILE A 151 -9.38 10.70 -8.84
N HIS A 152 -8.36 11.23 -8.19
CA HIS A 152 -8.24 12.64 -7.82
C HIS A 152 -7.16 13.27 -8.69
N LEU A 153 -7.57 14.21 -9.53
CA LEU A 153 -6.70 14.99 -10.39
C LEU A 153 -6.77 16.42 -9.85
N ASP A 154 -5.93 16.71 -8.84
CA ASP A 154 -5.84 18.05 -8.27
C ASP A 154 -5.11 19.00 -9.24
#